data_AF-A0A259F0W9-F1
#
_entry.id   AF-A0A259F0W9-F1
#
_cell.length_a   1.000
_cell.length_b   1.000
_cell.length_c   1.000
_cell.angle_alpha   90.00
_cell.angle_beta   90.00
_cell.angle_gamma   90.00
#
_symmetry.space_group_name_H-M   'P 1'
#
loop_
_entity.id
_entity.type
_entity.pdbx_description
1 polymer ?
#
loop_
_entity_poly.entity_id
_entity_poly.type
_entity_poly.pdbx_seq_one_letter_code
_entity_poly.pdbx_strand_id
1 'polypeptide(L)'
;MAAPTESDLAPARDAVGTLLDSLGLSAELYAVEPREGRWAVIVECATESGWQRAELQAGPELFAAIRGDADARAALLAEWRTQLAACKKD
;
A
#
# COMPACT_ATOMS: atom_id res chain seq x y z
N MET A 1 -20.22 3.39 5.08
CA MET A 1 -19.26 2.83 4.10
C MET A 1 -19.21 1.34 4.34
N ALA A 2 -19.32 0.51 3.29
CA ALA A 2 -19.24 -0.94 3.46
C ALA A 2 -17.81 -1.33 3.83
N ALA A 3 -17.65 -2.28 4.76
CA ALA A 3 -16.34 -2.83 5.09
C ALA A 3 -15.78 -3.61 3.88
N PRO A 4 -14.45 -3.64 3.69
CA PRO A 4 -13.83 -4.44 2.63
C PRO A 4 -14.20 -5.91 2.78
N THR A 5 -14.62 -6.54 1.69
CA THR A 5 -15.01 -7.97 1.67
C THR A 5 -13.90 -8.83 1.06
N GLU A 6 -13.98 -10.15 1.25
CA GLU A 6 -13.02 -11.10 0.69
C GLU A 6 -12.95 -11.04 -0.84
N SER A 7 -14.08 -10.74 -1.49
CA SER A 7 -14.16 -10.51 -2.95
C SER A 7 -13.39 -9.26 -3.42
N ASP A 8 -13.17 -8.30 -2.53
CA ASP A 8 -12.41 -7.08 -2.82
C ASP A 8 -10.90 -7.26 -2.58
N LEU A 9 -10.46 -8.40 -2.02
CA LEU A 9 -9.06 -8.63 -1.66
C LEU A 9 -8.14 -8.75 -2.88
N ALA A 10 -8.57 -9.46 -3.92
CA ALA A 10 -7.81 -9.60 -5.15
C ALA A 10 -7.55 -8.24 -5.85
N PRO A 11 -8.57 -7.40 -6.13
CA PRO A 11 -8.34 -6.09 -6.70
C PRO A 11 -7.57 -5.15 -5.76
N ALA A 12 -7.76 -5.26 -4.44
CA ALA A 12 -6.96 -4.49 -3.48
C ALA A 12 -5.47 -4.87 -3.57
N ARG A 13 -5.13 -6.17 -3.59
CA ARG A 13 -3.74 -6.63 -3.70
C ARG A 13 -3.03 -6.18 -4.98
N ASP A 14 -3.73 -6.21 -6.10
CA ASP A 14 -3.22 -5.77 -7.40
C ASP A 14 -2.90 -4.26 -7.39
N ALA A 15 -3.80 -3.47 -6.84
CA ALA A 15 -3.65 -2.02 -6.73
C ALA A 15 -2.52 -1.62 -5.77
N VAL A 16 -2.42 -2.30 -4.64
CA VAL A 16 -1.32 -2.11 -3.70
C VAL A 16 0.01 -2.45 -4.36
N GLY A 17 0.09 -3.54 -5.13
CA GLY A 17 1.27 -3.89 -5.93
C GLY A 17 1.67 -2.74 -6.86
N THR A 18 0.73 -2.25 -7.66
CA THR A 18 0.98 -1.12 -8.58
C THR A 18 1.42 0.17 -7.86
N LEU A 19 0.89 0.44 -6.67
CA LEU A 19 1.29 1.58 -5.85
C LEU A 19 2.72 1.42 -5.33
N LEU A 20 3.07 0.24 -4.80
CA LEU A 20 4.42 -0.06 -4.29
C LEU A 20 5.46 -0.08 -5.41
N ASP A 21 5.13 -0.66 -6.58
CA ASP A 21 5.97 -0.60 -7.79
C ASP A 21 6.28 0.86 -8.19
N SER A 22 5.28 1.75 -8.06
CA SER A 22 5.46 3.18 -8.34
C SER A 22 6.38 3.89 -7.34
N LEU A 23 6.66 3.29 -6.17
CA LEU A 23 7.63 3.78 -5.20
C LEU A 23 9.06 3.30 -5.49
N GLY A 24 9.23 2.28 -6.33
CA GLY A 24 10.52 1.72 -6.74
C GLY A 24 11.34 1.19 -5.57
N LEU A 25 10.69 0.46 -4.65
CA LEU A 25 11.37 -0.10 -3.49
C LEU A 25 12.25 -1.28 -3.92
N SER A 26 13.33 -1.54 -3.19
CA SER A 26 14.16 -2.73 -3.42
C SER A 26 13.77 -3.85 -2.47
N ALA A 27 13.60 -5.05 -3.02
CA ALA A 27 13.41 -6.29 -2.27
C ALA A 27 12.26 -6.22 -1.26
N GLU A 28 11.13 -5.63 -1.66
CA GLU A 28 9.93 -5.55 -0.84
C GLU A 28 9.09 -6.83 -0.87
N LEU A 29 8.50 -7.15 0.28
CA LEU A 29 7.41 -8.10 0.43
C LEU A 29 6.20 -7.35 0.98
N TYR A 30 4.99 -7.72 0.55
CA TYR A 30 3.80 -7.11 1.08
C TYR A 30 2.64 -8.08 1.29
N ALA A 31 1.79 -7.77 2.26
CA ALA A 31 0.53 -8.43 2.53
C ALA A 31 -0.59 -7.40 2.64
N VAL A 32 -1.78 -7.75 2.16
CA VAL A 32 -2.98 -6.93 2.26
C VAL A 32 -4.01 -7.72 3.04
N GLU A 33 -4.50 -7.14 4.14
CA GLU A 33 -5.46 -7.78 5.03
C GLU A 33 -6.69 -6.87 5.20
N PRO A 34 -7.92 -7.42 5.15
CA PRO A 34 -9.09 -6.66 5.54
C PRO A 34 -9.07 -6.41 7.05
N ARG A 35 -9.31 -5.16 7.46
CA ARG A 35 -9.54 -4.73 8.84
C ARG A 35 -10.87 -4.03 8.93
N GLU A 36 -11.37 -3.79 10.16
CA GLU A 36 -12.67 -3.13 10.37
C GLU A 36 -12.73 -1.77 9.67
N GLY A 37 -13.43 -1.73 8.52
CA GLY A 37 -13.64 -0.52 7.73
C GLY A 37 -12.49 -0.07 6.82
N ARG A 38 -11.36 -0.79 6.77
CA ARG A 38 -10.19 -0.42 5.93
C ARG A 38 -9.28 -1.60 5.61
N TRP A 39 -8.35 -1.41 4.68
CA TRP A 39 -7.27 -2.35 4.40
C TRP A 39 -6.04 -2.04 5.24
N ALA A 40 -5.46 -3.06 5.86
CA ALA A 40 -4.09 -3.01 6.35
C ALA A 40 -3.15 -3.51 5.25
N VAL A 41 -2.11 -2.75 4.98
CA VAL A 41 -1.05 -3.10 4.03
C VAL A 41 0.25 -3.20 4.79
N ILE A 42 0.71 -4.42 4.99
CA ILE A 42 1.98 -4.70 5.66
C ILE A 42 3.04 -4.74 4.58
N VAL A 43 4.08 -3.92 4.70
CA VAL A 43 5.22 -3.87 3.81
C VAL A 43 6.48 -4.18 4.59
N GLU A 44 7.24 -5.17 4.12
CA GLU A 44 8.57 -5.49 4.61
C GLU A 44 9.58 -5.10 3.53
N CYS A 45 10.54 -4.25 3.86
CA CYS A 45 11.50 -3.72 2.89
C CYS A 45 12.91 -3.69 3.46
N ALA A 46 13.90 -3.75 2.57
CA ALA A 46 15.30 -3.53 2.94
C ALA A 46 15.55 -2.05 3.29
N THR A 47 16.47 -1.81 4.20
CA THR A 47 16.94 -0.49 4.67
C THR A 47 18.47 -0.48 4.71
N GLU A 48 19.07 0.65 5.06
CA GLU A 48 20.52 0.73 5.36
C GLU A 48 20.94 -0.20 6.50
N SER A 49 20.08 -0.40 7.50
CA SER A 49 20.38 -1.12 8.74
C SER A 49 19.85 -2.56 8.78
N GLY A 50 19.33 -3.09 7.66
CA GLY A 50 18.71 -4.42 7.58
C GLY A 50 17.28 -4.35 7.06
N TRP A 51 16.36 -5.08 7.68
CA TRP A 51 14.94 -5.11 7.26
C TRP A 51 14.07 -4.29 8.20
N GLN A 52 13.06 -3.64 7.65
CA GLN A 52 11.97 -3.04 8.43
C GLN A 52 10.62 -3.61 8.01
N ARG A 53 9.65 -3.47 8.90
CA ARG A 53 8.24 -3.75 8.65
C ARG A 53 7.43 -2.50 8.94
N ALA A 54 6.64 -2.05 7.97
CA ALA A 54 5.72 -0.94 8.09
C ALA A 54 4.28 -1.44 7.88
N GLU A 55 3.34 -0.92 8.67
CA GLU A 55 1.92 -1.20 8.50
C GLU A 55 1.21 0.08 8.04
N LEU A 56 0.84 0.10 6.77
CA LEU A 56 0.12 1.19 6.10
C LEU A 56 -1.37 0.89 6.13
N GLN A 57 -2.18 1.94 6.02
CA GLN A 57 -3.63 1.81 6.13
C GLN A 57 -4.25 2.48 4.92
N ALA A 58 -5.21 1.79 4.33
CA ALA A 58 -5.85 2.20 3.09
C ALA A 58 -7.37 2.06 3.22
N GLY A 59 -8.05 3.19 3.29
CA GLY A 59 -9.50 3.28 3.30
C GLY A 59 -10.11 3.37 1.90
N PRO A 60 -11.25 4.07 1.73
CA PRO A 60 -11.92 4.23 0.43
C PRO A 60 -11.06 4.88 -0.65
N GLU A 61 -10.03 5.64 -0.26
CA GLU A 61 -9.06 6.26 -1.14
C GLU A 61 -8.30 5.23 -2.00
N LEU A 62 -8.06 4.02 -1.46
CA LEU A 62 -7.46 2.94 -2.25
C LEU A 62 -8.42 2.47 -3.33
N PHE A 63 -9.71 2.35 -3.01
CA PHE A 63 -10.73 2.02 -3.99
C PHE A 63 -10.94 3.13 -5.03
N ALA A 64 -10.81 4.39 -4.65
CA ALA A 64 -10.85 5.52 -5.59
C ALA A 64 -9.64 5.47 -6.54
N ALA A 65 -8.43 5.28 -6.00
CA ALA A 65 -7.21 5.10 -6.78
C ALA A 65 -7.31 3.90 -7.75
N ILE A 66 -7.87 2.77 -7.30
CA ILE A 66 -8.18 1.60 -8.14
C ILE A 66 -9.07 1.96 -9.33
N ARG A 67 -10.10 2.80 -9.08
CA ARG A 67 -11.06 3.21 -10.11
C ARG A 67 -10.51 4.27 -11.08
N GLY A 68 -9.24 4.64 -10.95
CA GLY A 68 -8.56 5.61 -11.82
C GLY A 68 -8.57 7.04 -11.31
N ASP A 69 -8.93 7.28 -10.05
CA ASP A 69 -8.78 8.60 -9.42
C ASP A 69 -7.29 8.92 -9.22
N ALA A 70 -6.78 9.80 -10.07
CA ALA A 70 -5.37 10.19 -10.08
C ALA A 70 -4.98 10.99 -8.83
N ASP A 71 -5.88 11.79 -8.27
CA ASP A 71 -5.63 12.60 -7.08
C ASP A 71 -5.57 11.71 -5.84
N ALA A 72 -6.51 10.76 -5.71
CA ALA A 72 -6.48 9.75 -4.65
C ALA A 72 -5.22 8.89 -4.72
N ARG A 73 -4.80 8.49 -5.93
CA ARG A 73 -3.55 7.75 -6.15
C ARG A 73 -2.33 8.58 -5.72
N ALA A 74 -2.27 9.85 -6.12
CA ALA A 74 -1.15 10.73 -5.78
C ALA A 74 -1.06 10.98 -4.27
N ALA A 75 -2.20 11.16 -3.60
CA ALA A 75 -2.27 11.33 -2.15
C ALA A 75 -1.75 10.09 -1.40
N LEU A 76 -2.22 8.90 -1.79
CA LEU A 76 -1.74 7.63 -1.21
C LEU A 76 -0.24 7.42 -1.43
N LEU A 77 0.26 7.69 -2.64
CA LEU A 77 1.69 7.59 -2.93
C LEU A 77 2.53 8.55 -2.09
N ALA A 78 2.06 9.78 -1.87
CA ALA A 78 2.75 10.74 -1.05
C ALA A 78 2.82 10.28 0.42
N GLU A 79 1.70 9.80 0.96
CA GLU A 79 1.63 9.29 2.33
C GLU A 79 2.55 8.08 2.53
N TRP A 80 2.47 7.09 1.64
CA TRP A 80 3.25 5.87 1.75
C TRP A 80 4.74 6.12 1.52
N ARG A 81 5.09 7.06 0.64
CA ARG A 81 6.50 7.48 0.48
C ARG A 81 7.08 8.05 1.76
N THR A 82 6.30 8.77 2.56
CA THR A 82 6.75 9.27 3.86
C THR A 82 6.91 8.14 4.87
N GLN A 83 5.96 7.20 4.93
CA GLN A 83 6.03 6.07 5.87
C GLN A 83 7.15 5.08 5.52
N LEU A 84 7.42 4.89 4.24
CA LEU A 84 8.45 4.00 3.71
C LEU A 84 9.76 4.73 3.38
N ALA A 85 9.98 5.93 3.93
CA ALA A 85 11.15 6.75 3.59
C ALA A 85 12.50 6.09 3.95
N ALA A 86 12.51 5.17 4.91
CA ALA A 86 13.69 4.39 5.28
C ALA A 86 13.93 3.15 4.40
N CYS A 87 12.98 2.79 3.53
CA CYS A 87 13.15 1.70 2.58
C CYS A 87 14.16 2.10 1.50
N LYS A 88 15.03 1.15 1.15
CA LYS A 88 15.89 1.25 -0.02
C LYS A 88 15.05 1.26 -1.29
N LYS A 89 15.55 1.98 -2.28
CA LYS A 89 14.99 2.08 -3.63
C LYS A 89 15.97 1.51 -4.63
N ASP A 90 15.44 0.93 -5.70
CA ASP A 90 16.22 0.39 -6.82
C ASP A 90 16.68 1.51 -7.77
#